data_AF-A0A2L2LJ93-F1
#
_entry.id   AF-A0A2L2LJ93-F1
#
_cell.length_a   1.000
_cell.length_b   1.000
_cell.length_c   1.000
_cell.angle_alpha   90.00
_cell.angle_beta   90.00
_cell.angle_gamma   90.00
#
_symmetry.space_group_name_H-M   'P 1'
#
loop_
_entity.id
_entity.type
_entity.pdbx_description
1 polymer ?
#
loop_
_entity_poly.entity_id
_entity_poly.type
_entity_poly.pdbx_seq_one_letter_code
_entity_poly.pdbx_strand_id
1 'polypeptide(L)'
;MEEDIKIIKDASIAEREEIIVDFARWLETASQEALVYGEGRFALMSANMAEAIRVNADELARDTPETAERVLQQACEMISQFKAAYPHRVLSRSVH
;
A
#
# COMPACT_ATOMS: atom_id res chain seq x y z
N MET A 1 8.83 -2.45 2.01
CA MET A 1 8.18 -2.08 0.74
C MET A 1 9.06 -2.40 -0.45
N GLU A 2 10.14 -1.65 -0.70
CA GLU A 2 10.99 -1.89 -1.90
C GLU A 2 11.69 -3.25 -1.89
N GLU A 3 12.18 -3.70 -0.74
CA GLU A 3 12.75 -5.04 -0.60
C GLU A 3 11.70 -6.14 -0.84
N ASP A 4 10.48 -5.96 -0.33
CA ASP A 4 9.37 -6.92 -0.53
C ASP A 4 8.99 -7.04 -2.01
N ILE A 5 9.03 -5.93 -2.76
CA ILE A 5 8.83 -5.93 -4.22
C ILE A 5 9.94 -6.70 -4.93
N LYS A 6 11.20 -6.53 -4.51
CA LYS A 6 12.34 -7.21 -5.15
C LYS A 6 12.25 -8.73 -5.04
N ILE A 7 11.70 -9.24 -3.93
CA ILE A 7 11.61 -10.68 -3.66
C ILE A 7 10.28 -11.29 -4.14
N ILE A 8 9.29 -10.50 -4.57
CA ILE A 8 7.92 -10.98 -4.85
C ILE A 8 7.89 -12.11 -5.90
N LYS A 9 8.80 -12.09 -6.88
CA LYS A 9 8.87 -13.12 -7.94
C LYS A 9 9.44 -14.44 -7.44
N ASP A 10 10.36 -14.37 -6.50
CA ASP A 10 11.07 -15.53 -5.96
C ASP A 10 10.40 -16.10 -4.69
N ALA A 11 9.55 -15.30 -4.04
CA ALA A 11 8.79 -15.67 -2.86
C ALA A 11 7.81 -16.82 -3.15
N SER A 12 7.47 -17.59 -2.12
CA SER A 12 6.40 -18.60 -2.19
C SER A 12 5.03 -17.94 -2.37
N ILE A 13 4.01 -18.68 -2.82
CA ILE A 13 2.64 -18.14 -2.99
C ILE A 13 2.12 -17.54 -1.67
N ALA A 14 2.35 -18.23 -0.55
CA ALA A 14 1.91 -17.74 0.77
C ALA A 14 2.63 -16.44 1.17
N GLU A 15 3.95 -16.35 0.97
CA GLU A 15 4.70 -15.11 1.23
C GLU A 15 4.26 -13.97 0.29
N ARG A 16 4.00 -14.26 -0.99
CA ARG A 16 3.49 -13.24 -1.91
C ARG A 16 2.15 -12.70 -1.45
N GLU A 17 1.23 -13.58 -1.07
CA GLU A 17 -0.09 -13.18 -0.57
C GLU A 17 0.06 -12.29 0.67
N GLU A 18 0.94 -12.66 1.61
CA GLU A 18 1.24 -11.84 2.79
C GLU A 18 1.77 -10.45 2.41
N ILE A 19 2.77 -10.39 1.52
CA ILE A 19 3.33 -9.13 1.02
C ILE A 19 2.23 -8.26 0.37
N ILE A 20 1.39 -8.86 -0.49
CA ILE A 20 0.31 -8.17 -1.20
C ILE A 20 -0.72 -7.61 -0.19
N VAL A 21 -1.11 -8.39 0.80
CA VAL A 21 -2.03 -7.97 1.87
C VAL A 21 -1.44 -6.83 2.71
N ASP A 22 -0.14 -6.88 3.01
CA ASP A 22 0.55 -5.82 3.75
C ASP A 22 0.60 -4.51 2.97
N PHE A 23 0.79 -4.56 1.65
CA PHE A 23 0.67 -3.37 0.80
C PHE A 23 -0.73 -2.75 0.85
N ALA A 24 -1.78 -3.55 0.84
CA ALA A 24 -3.14 -3.02 1.02
C ALA A 24 -3.34 -2.38 2.40
N ARG A 25 -2.76 -2.96 3.47
CA ARG A 25 -2.79 -2.35 4.81
C ARG A 25 -2.04 -1.02 4.86
N TRP A 26 -0.89 -0.91 4.19
CA TRP A 26 -0.14 0.35 4.11
C TRP A 26 -0.89 1.43 3.34
N LEU A 27 -1.56 1.07 2.24
CA LEU A 27 -2.42 2.00 1.49
C LEU A 27 -3.61 2.49 2.31
N GLU A 28 -4.25 1.60 3.08
CA GLU A 28 -5.34 1.97 3.99
C GLU A 28 -4.86 2.92 5.09
N THR A 29 -3.67 2.67 5.66
CA THR A 29 -3.04 3.56 6.63
C THR A 29 -2.75 4.93 6.00
N ALA A 30 -2.17 4.96 4.80
CA ALA A 30 -1.90 6.20 4.08
C ALA A 30 -3.19 6.97 3.72
N SER A 31 -4.29 6.25 3.44
CA SER A 31 -5.60 6.85 3.24
C SER A 31 -6.10 7.56 4.50
N GLN A 32 -6.02 6.90 5.65
CA GLN A 32 -6.41 7.46 6.95
C GLN A 32 -5.55 8.67 7.32
N GLU A 33 -4.23 8.59 7.13
CA GLU A 33 -3.32 9.71 7.35
C GLU A 33 -3.67 10.90 6.44
N ALA A 34 -3.94 10.66 5.16
CA ALA A 34 -4.32 11.70 4.21
C ALA A 34 -5.61 12.43 4.60
N LEU A 35 -6.60 11.73 5.17
CA LEU A 35 -7.79 12.38 5.71
C LEU A 35 -7.45 13.37 6.83
N VAL A 36 -6.46 13.07 7.68
CA VAL A 36 -6.01 13.97 8.75
C VAL A 36 -5.37 15.24 8.18
N TYR A 37 -4.66 15.15 7.05
CA TYR A 37 -4.09 16.33 6.37
C TYR A 37 -5.08 17.06 5.45
N GLY A 38 -6.33 16.60 5.32
CA GLY A 38 -7.33 17.18 4.41
C GLY A 38 -7.17 16.77 2.94
N GLU A 39 -6.32 15.77 2.65
CA GLU A 39 -6.03 15.26 1.31
C GLU A 39 -7.07 14.23 0.85
N GLY A 40 -8.34 14.64 0.76
CA GLY A 40 -9.46 13.74 0.47
C GLY A 40 -9.34 12.98 -0.85
N ARG A 41 -8.75 13.59 -1.89
CA ARG A 41 -8.53 12.91 -3.17
C ARG A 41 -7.52 11.77 -3.05
N PHE A 42 -6.40 12.01 -2.37
CA PHE A 42 -5.40 10.97 -2.14
C PHE A 42 -5.96 9.87 -1.23
N ALA A 43 -6.71 10.24 -0.19
CA ALA A 43 -7.35 9.29 0.70
C ALA A 43 -8.25 8.31 -0.06
N LEU A 44 -9.13 8.83 -0.93
CA LEU A 44 -10.01 8.00 -1.75
C LEU A 44 -9.22 7.11 -2.71
N MET A 45 -8.20 7.65 -3.38
CA MET A 45 -7.38 6.87 -4.31
C MET A 45 -6.64 5.72 -3.61
N SER A 46 -6.05 5.98 -2.45
CA SER A 46 -5.34 4.95 -1.66
C SER A 46 -6.31 3.91 -1.10
N ALA A 47 -7.51 4.30 -0.65
CA ALA A 47 -8.53 3.35 -0.19
C ALA A 47 -9.00 2.42 -1.32
N ASN A 48 -9.32 2.99 -2.50
CA ASN A 48 -9.74 2.20 -3.65
C ASN A 48 -8.65 1.22 -4.11
N MET A 49 -7.39 1.64 -4.07
CA MET A 49 -6.26 0.76 -4.42
C MET A 49 -6.06 -0.34 -3.36
N ALA A 50 -6.20 -0.02 -2.07
CA ALA A 50 -6.13 -1.01 -1.00
C ALA A 50 -7.22 -2.08 -1.15
N GLU A 51 -8.45 -1.66 -1.44
CA GLU A 51 -9.58 -2.57 -1.67
C GLU A 51 -9.34 -3.46 -2.90
N ALA A 52 -8.93 -2.86 -4.03
CA ALA A 52 -8.64 -3.61 -5.25
C ALA A 52 -7.54 -4.66 -5.03
N ILE A 53 -6.48 -4.31 -4.30
CA ILE A 53 -5.40 -5.26 -3.97
C ILE A 53 -5.91 -6.38 -3.07
N ARG A 54 -6.68 -6.08 -2.02
CA ARG A 54 -7.26 -7.10 -1.12
C ARG A 54 -8.15 -8.09 -1.85
N VAL A 55 -9.03 -7.60 -2.71
CA VAL A 55 -9.98 -8.45 -3.46
C VAL A 55 -9.24 -9.41 -4.39
N ASN A 56 -8.11 -8.99 -4.96
CA ASN A 56 -7.34 -9.79 -5.93
C ASN A 56 -6.09 -10.44 -5.32
N ALA A 57 -5.93 -10.47 -4.00
CA ALA A 57 -4.67 -10.87 -3.37
C ALA A 57 -4.28 -12.33 -3.68
N ASP A 58 -5.25 -13.26 -3.61
CA ASP A 58 -5.03 -14.68 -3.91
C ASP A 58 -4.64 -14.90 -5.38
N GLU A 59 -5.33 -14.23 -6.32
CA GLU A 59 -5.05 -14.32 -7.76
C GLU A 59 -3.67 -13.73 -8.10
N LEU A 60 -3.35 -12.54 -7.56
CA LEU A 60 -2.06 -11.90 -7.76
C LEU A 60 -0.91 -12.74 -7.19
N ALA A 61 -1.12 -13.42 -6.07
CA ALA A 61 -0.12 -14.28 -5.45
C ALA A 61 0.16 -15.56 -6.26
N ARG A 62 -0.86 -16.12 -6.92
CA ARG A 62 -0.79 -17.42 -7.62
C ARG A 62 -0.40 -17.30 -9.08
N ASP A 63 -1.06 -16.40 -9.81
CA ASP A 63 -1.15 -16.51 -11.26
C ASP A 63 -0.26 -15.51 -11.99
N THR A 64 0.06 -14.37 -11.38
CA THR A 64 0.78 -13.29 -12.07
C THR A 64 1.79 -12.53 -11.19
N PRO A 65 2.95 -13.13 -10.86
CA PRO A 65 3.99 -12.46 -10.08
C PRO A 65 4.49 -11.14 -10.70
N GLU A 66 4.51 -11.03 -12.03
CA GLU A 66 4.87 -9.80 -12.74
C GLU A 66 3.81 -8.72 -12.61
N THR A 67 2.53 -9.10 -12.60
CA THR A 67 1.44 -8.15 -12.38
C THR A 67 1.42 -7.70 -10.92
N ALA A 68 1.61 -8.63 -9.99
CA ALA A 68 1.76 -8.31 -8.57
C ALA A 68 2.89 -7.30 -8.37
N GLU A 69 4.09 -7.55 -8.89
CA GLU A 69 5.23 -6.62 -8.81
C GLU A 69 4.85 -5.20 -9.28
N ARG A 70 4.22 -5.06 -10.46
CA ARG A 70 3.82 -3.75 -11.00
C ARG A 70 2.79 -3.04 -10.13
N VAL A 71 1.79 -3.77 -9.64
CA VAL A 71 0.77 -3.22 -8.74
C VAL A 71 1.42 -2.73 -7.44
N LEU A 72 2.33 -3.52 -6.87
CA LEU A 72 3.05 -3.15 -5.66
C LEU A 72 4.00 -1.97 -5.88
N GLN A 73 4.66 -1.87 -7.05
CA GLN A 73 5.47 -0.70 -7.44
C GLN A 73 4.61 0.57 -7.46
N GLN A 74 3.45 0.53 -8.12
CA GLN A 74 2.54 1.67 -8.15
C GLN A 74 2.05 2.06 -6.73
N ALA A 75 1.72 1.08 -5.89
CA ALA A 75 1.34 1.34 -4.50
C ALA A 75 2.49 1.97 -3.69
N CYS A 76 3.71 1.46 -3.87
CA CYS A 76 4.91 1.98 -3.22
C CYS A 76 5.20 3.43 -3.64
N GLU A 77 5.06 3.73 -4.93
CA GLU A 77 5.23 5.09 -5.46
C GLU A 77 4.20 6.05 -4.87
N MET A 78 2.91 5.67 -4.85
CA MET A 78 1.85 6.50 -4.26
C MET A 78 2.12 6.82 -2.80
N ILE A 79 2.45 5.80 -1.99
CA ILE A 79 2.76 5.97 -0.57
C ILE A 79 4.02 6.85 -0.38
N SER A 80 5.04 6.65 -1.21
CA SER A 80 6.30 7.41 -1.11
C SER A 80 6.12 8.88 -1.49
N GLN A 81 5.35 9.17 -2.54
CA GLN A 81 5.01 10.54 -2.93
C GLN A 81 4.25 11.27 -1.83
N PHE A 82 3.28 10.59 -1.19
CA PHE A 82 2.55 11.16 -0.07
C PHE A 82 3.45 11.43 1.13
N LYS A 83 4.29 10.47 1.53
CA LYS A 83 5.25 10.67 2.63
C LYS A 83 6.25 11.79 2.35
N ALA A 84 6.66 11.97 1.10
CA ALA A 84 7.55 13.07 0.71
C ALA A 84 6.86 14.44 0.80
N ALA A 85 5.55 14.51 0.50
CA ALA A 85 4.75 15.72 0.63
C ALA A 85 4.40 16.04 2.11
N TYR A 86 4.23 15.03 2.96
CA TYR A 86 3.85 15.15 4.37
C TYR A 86 4.86 14.44 5.30
N PRO A 87 6.11 14.93 5.40
CA PRO A 87 7.20 14.22 6.09
C PRO A 87 7.07 14.16 7.62
N HIS A 88 6.20 14.99 8.22
CA HIS A 88 5.96 14.99 9.66
C HIS A 88 4.69 14.21 9.97
N ARG A 89 4.82 13.00 10.53
CA ARG A 89 3.69 12.28 11.17
C ARG A 89 2.91 13.26 12.02
N VAL A 90 1.59 13.36 11.82
CA VAL A 90 0.72 13.91 12.84
C VAL A 90 0.80 12.96 14.03
N LEU A 91 1.75 13.22 14.94
CA LEU A 91 1.59 12.80 16.32
C LEU A 91 0.31 13.47 16.76
N SER A 92 -0.79 12.71 16.81
CA SER A 92 -2.04 13.13 17.41
C SER A 92 -1.71 13.75 18.75
N ARG A 93 -1.69 15.08 18.81
CA ARG A 93 -1.54 15.83 20.04
C ARG A 93 -2.92 15.75 20.68
N SER A 94 -3.22 14.62 21.31
CA SER A 94 -4.25 14.55 22.34
C SER A 94 -3.72 15.39 23.50
N VAL A 95 -3.99 16.70 23.44
CA VAL A 95 -3.81 17.59 24.58
C VAL A 95 -4.98 17.28 25.50
N HIS A 96 -4.67 16.61 26.60
CA HIS A 96 -5.58 16.36 27.72
C HIS A 96 -5.90 17.67 28.45
#